data_AF-S4MTH2-F1
#
_entry.id   AF-S4MTH2-F1
#
_cell.length_a   1.000
_cell.length_b   1.000
_cell.length_c   1.000
_cell.angle_alpha   90.00
_cell.angle_beta   90.00
_cell.angle_gamma   90.00
#
_symmetry.space_group_name_H-M   'P 1'
#
loop_
_entity.id
_entity.type
_entity.pdbx_description
1 polymer ?
#
loop_
_entity_poly.entity_id
_entity_poly.type
_entity_poly.pdbx_seq_one_letter_code
_entity_poly.pdbx_strand_id
1 'polypeptide(L)'
;MLIGLIGRVPERQPATTLGWRAAALDGRVYPGLVSAPGSEAPGLLLTGMSEREWRVLDTFEDDRYDLRRIDLTCGSAAWAYVWPDGEVHAEDWDAAGFQERHLQGYAARCARIASELAARAGY
;
A
#
# COMPACT_ATOMS: atom_id res chain seq x y z
N MET A 1 -1.22 11.01 -4.56
CA MET A 1 -1.12 9.63 -4.03
C MET A 1 0.05 8.87 -4.65
N LEU A 2 0.15 8.64 -5.98
CA LEU A 2 1.36 8.07 -6.63
C LEU A 2 2.27 9.07 -7.38
N ILE A 3 1.73 10.18 -7.89
CA ILE A 3 2.54 11.21 -8.60
C ILE A 3 3.70 11.76 -7.75
N GLY A 4 3.51 11.87 -6.43
CA GLY A 4 4.56 12.38 -5.54
C GLY A 4 5.77 11.45 -5.44
N LEU A 5 5.59 10.14 -5.50
CA LEU A 5 6.68 9.18 -5.29
C LEU A 5 7.40 8.83 -6.59
N ILE A 6 6.65 8.62 -7.68
CA ILE A 6 7.19 8.11 -8.94
C ILE A 6 6.96 9.05 -10.13
N GLY A 7 6.46 10.26 -9.89
CA GLY A 7 6.26 11.28 -10.92
C GLY A 7 5.05 11.07 -11.84
N ARG A 8 4.32 9.95 -11.70
CA ARG A 8 3.08 9.65 -12.46
C ARG A 8 2.09 8.82 -11.66
N VAL A 9 0.88 8.63 -12.20
CA VAL A 9 -0.07 7.63 -11.69
C VAL A 9 0.07 6.38 -12.57
N PRO A 10 0.49 5.22 -12.04
CA PRO A 10 0.46 3.97 -12.76
C PRO A 10 -0.97 3.60 -13.14
N GLU A 11 -1.09 2.72 -14.12
CA GLU A 11 -2.38 2.10 -14.38
C GLU A 11 -2.84 1.36 -13.13
N ARG A 12 -4.13 1.52 -12.83
CA ARG A 12 -4.75 0.91 -11.67
C ARG A 12 -6.08 0.32 -12.06
N GLN A 13 -6.32 -0.89 -11.58
CA GLN A 13 -7.58 -1.58 -11.78
C GLN A 13 -8.10 -2.12 -10.45
N PRO A 14 -9.42 -2.10 -10.23
CA PRO A 14 -10.01 -2.80 -9.09
C PRO A 14 -9.57 -4.26 -9.08
N ALA A 15 -9.15 -4.74 -7.92
CA ALA A 15 -8.77 -6.12 -7.71
C ALA A 15 -9.20 -6.55 -6.30
N THR A 16 -9.54 -7.83 -6.16
CA THR A 16 -9.92 -8.42 -4.87
C THR A 16 -9.05 -9.64 -4.64
N THR A 17 -8.69 -9.89 -3.39
CA THR A 17 -7.97 -11.11 -2.96
C THR A 17 -8.79 -11.88 -1.93
N LEU A 18 -8.63 -13.21 -1.91
CA LEU A 18 -9.33 -14.12 -0.99
C LEU A 18 -8.40 -14.59 0.13
N GLY A 19 -8.95 -14.76 1.33
CA GLY A 19 -8.18 -15.21 2.49
C GLY A 19 -7.40 -14.08 3.16
N TRP A 20 -7.73 -12.83 2.86
CA TRP A 20 -7.08 -11.64 3.39
C TRP A 20 -8.13 -10.60 3.80
N ARG A 21 -7.74 -9.72 4.72
CA ARG A 21 -8.47 -8.49 5.05
C ARG A 21 -7.51 -7.33 5.29
N ALA A 22 -7.96 -6.11 5.03
CA ALA A 22 -7.23 -4.91 5.39
C ALA A 22 -7.56 -4.53 6.84
N ALA A 23 -6.69 -4.89 7.78
CA ALA A 23 -6.89 -4.62 9.21
C ALA A 23 -6.42 -3.22 9.60
N ALA A 24 -7.12 -2.59 10.54
CA ALA A 24 -6.58 -1.42 11.24
C ALA A 24 -5.42 -1.86 12.16
N LEU A 25 -4.35 -1.07 12.20
CA LEU A 25 -3.14 -1.35 12.97
C LEU A 25 -3.02 -0.36 14.13
N ASP A 26 -2.58 -0.84 15.30
CA ASP A 26 -2.41 0.05 16.45
C ASP A 26 -1.30 1.09 16.17
N GLY A 27 -1.55 2.34 16.55
CA GLY A 27 -0.62 3.45 16.36
C GLY A 27 -0.29 3.82 14.91
N ARG A 28 -0.99 3.25 13.91
CA ARG A 28 -0.76 3.53 12.48
C ARG A 28 -2.04 3.99 11.80
N VAL A 29 -1.87 4.93 10.87
CA VAL A 29 -2.97 5.55 10.12
C VAL A 29 -3.32 4.75 8.85
N TYR A 30 -2.48 3.79 8.49
CA TYR A 30 -2.56 2.99 7.27
C TYR A 30 -2.80 1.51 7.59
N PRO A 31 -3.42 0.76 6.67
CA PRO A 31 -3.84 -0.61 6.92
C PRO A 31 -2.66 -1.59 6.90
N GLY A 32 -2.89 -2.76 7.52
CA GLY A 32 -2.08 -3.96 7.29
C GLY A 32 -2.90 -5.01 6.57
N LEU A 33 -2.39 -5.56 5.47
CA LEU A 33 -3.01 -6.72 4.82
C LEU A 33 -2.63 -7.98 5.62
N VAL A 34 -3.62 -8.59 6.27
CA VAL A 34 -3.41 -9.76 7.15
C VAL A 34 -4.21 -10.96 6.65
N SER A 35 -3.73 -12.16 6.97
CA SER A 35 -4.46 -13.38 6.63
C SER A 35 -5.77 -13.45 7.40
N ALA A 36 -6.86 -13.69 6.67
CA ALA A 36 -8.21 -13.86 7.19
C ALA A 36 -8.94 -14.89 6.32
N PRO A 37 -8.82 -16.19 6.63
CA PRO A 37 -9.44 -17.25 5.84
C PRO A 37 -10.95 -17.01 5.68
N GLY A 38 -11.43 -17.07 4.44
CA GLY A 38 -12.84 -16.85 4.11
C GLY A 38 -13.26 -15.38 3.96
N SER A 39 -12.36 -14.42 4.20
CA SER A 39 -12.58 -13.00 3.93
C SER A 39 -12.09 -12.60 2.54
N GLU A 40 -12.64 -11.52 2.01
CA GLU A 40 -12.17 -10.88 0.79
C GLU A 40 -11.65 -9.48 1.10
N ALA A 41 -10.51 -9.09 0.52
CA ALA A 41 -9.99 -7.74 0.60
C ALA A 41 -10.09 -7.06 -0.77
N PRO A 42 -11.05 -6.13 -0.98
CA PRO A 42 -11.07 -5.31 -2.18
C PRO A 42 -9.98 -4.23 -2.13
N GLY A 43 -9.39 -3.92 -3.28
CA GLY A 43 -8.31 -2.96 -3.41
C GLY A 43 -8.05 -2.54 -4.85
N LEU A 44 -6.86 -1.97 -5.07
CA LEU A 44 -6.39 -1.52 -6.38
C LEU A 44 -5.09 -2.23 -6.72
N LEU A 45 -5.07 -2.94 -7.86
CA LEU A 45 -3.85 -3.48 -8.44
C LEU A 45 -3.18 -2.40 -9.28
N LEU A 46 -1.91 -2.12 -9.00
CA LEU A 46 -1.07 -1.25 -9.81
C LEU A 46 -0.35 -2.06 -10.90
N THR A 47 -0.46 -1.64 -12.15
CA THR A 47 0.16 -2.28 -13.32
C THR A 47 1.05 -1.32 -14.10
N GLY A 48 1.89 -1.87 -14.97
CA GLY A 48 2.77 -1.09 -15.84
C GLY A 48 3.85 -0.31 -15.08
N MET A 49 4.29 -0.82 -13.92
CA MET A 49 5.38 -0.24 -13.14
C MET A 49 6.75 -0.71 -13.66
N SER A 50 7.69 0.22 -13.81
CA SER A 50 9.10 -0.12 -14.05
C SER A 50 9.78 -0.56 -12.76
N GLU A 51 10.89 -1.30 -12.87
CA GLU A 51 11.68 -1.74 -11.70
C GLU A 51 12.16 -0.59 -10.82
N ARG A 52 12.44 0.58 -11.42
CA ARG A 52 12.86 1.78 -10.67
C ARG A 52 11.72 2.31 -9.81
N GLU A 53 10.52 2.39 -10.36
CA GLU A 53 9.33 2.86 -9.64
C GLU A 53 8.94 1.88 -8.54
N TRP A 54 9.09 0.58 -8.80
CA TRP A 54 8.88 -0.46 -7.83
C TRP A 54 9.87 -0.37 -6.66
N ARG A 55 11.16 -0.15 -6.93
CA ARG A 55 12.17 0.09 -5.88
C ARG A 55 11.89 1.34 -5.03
N VAL A 56 11.36 2.40 -5.63
CA VAL A 56 10.98 3.61 -4.87
C VAL A 56 9.81 3.32 -3.92
N LEU A 57 8.82 2.52 -4.36
CA LEU A 57 7.76 2.06 -3.47
C LEU A 57 8.30 1.15 -2.37
N ASP A 58 9.14 0.18 -2.72
CA ASP A 58 9.75 -0.76 -1.77
C ASP A 58 10.59 -0.04 -0.70
N THR A 59 11.36 0.98 -1.10
CA THR A 59 12.12 1.82 -0.15
C THR A 59 11.24 2.73 0.70
N PHE A 60 10.03 3.05 0.23
CA PHE A 60 9.10 3.90 0.95
C PHE A 60 8.29 3.11 2.00
N GLU A 61 8.01 1.84 1.73
CA GLU A 61 7.32 0.97 2.65
C GLU A 61 8.20 0.69 3.89
N ASP A 62 7.56 0.60 5.05
CA ASP A 62 8.23 0.34 6.33
C ASP A 62 8.78 -1.09 6.31
N ASP A 63 10.04 -1.30 6.71
CA ASP A 63 10.74 -2.60 6.74
C ASP A 63 9.96 -3.72 7.46
N ARG A 64 8.92 -3.37 8.21
CA ARG A 64 8.03 -4.29 8.92
C ARG A 64 6.98 -4.98 8.03
N TYR A 65 6.82 -4.58 6.77
CA TYR A 65 5.96 -5.30 5.83
C TYR A 65 6.73 -6.38 5.10
N ASP A 66 6.11 -7.55 4.99
CA ASP A 66 6.61 -8.64 4.17
C ASP A 66 6.07 -8.48 2.75
N LEU A 67 6.94 -8.46 1.75
CA LEU A 67 6.52 -8.55 0.37
C LEU A 67 6.14 -10.01 0.04
N ARG A 68 4.85 -10.27 -0.22
CA ARG A 68 4.35 -11.61 -0.58
C ARG A 68 3.55 -11.61 -1.87
N ARG A 69 3.63 -12.72 -2.59
CA ARG A 69 2.77 -12.99 -3.74
C ARG A 69 1.45 -13.56 -3.25
N ILE A 70 0.35 -12.88 -3.58
CA ILE A 70 -1.01 -13.26 -3.22
C ILE A 70 -1.83 -13.54 -4.47
N ASP A 71 -2.82 -14.43 -4.32
CA ASP A 71 -3.76 -14.74 -5.39
C ASP A 71 -4.95 -13.76 -5.38
N LEU A 72 -5.36 -13.36 -6.57
CA LEU A 72 -6.51 -12.50 -6.81
C LEU A 72 -7.72 -13.34 -7.23
N THR A 73 -8.92 -12.85 -6.94
CA THR A 73 -10.19 -13.51 -7.29
C THR A 73 -10.36 -13.72 -8.80
N CYS A 74 -9.70 -12.90 -9.62
CA CYS A 74 -9.70 -13.02 -11.08
C CYS A 74 -8.78 -14.14 -11.61
N GLY A 75 -8.14 -14.93 -10.75
CA GLY A 75 -7.26 -16.04 -11.13
C GLY A 75 -5.84 -15.62 -11.51
N SER A 76 -5.48 -14.35 -11.28
CA SER A 76 -4.10 -13.87 -11.41
C SER A 76 -3.44 -13.74 -10.04
N ALA A 77 -2.15 -13.43 -10.00
CA ALA A 77 -1.41 -13.20 -8.77
C ALA A 77 -0.71 -11.84 -8.80
N ALA A 78 -0.58 -11.22 -7.65
CA ALA A 78 0.06 -9.92 -7.48
C ALA A 78 1.01 -9.93 -6.28
N TRP A 79 1.97 -9.01 -6.29
CA TRP A 79 2.80 -8.73 -5.11
C TRP A 79 2.08 -7.72 -4.21
N ALA A 80 2.03 -8.02 -2.92
CA ALA A 80 1.44 -7.16 -1.90
C ALA A 80 2.34 -7.11 -0.67
N TYR A 81 2.39 -5.94 -0.04
CA TYR A 81 3.00 -5.76 1.26
C TYR A 81 2.01 -6.25 2.32
N VAL A 82 2.31 -7.39 2.92
CA VAL A 82 1.51 -8.00 3.98
C VAL A 82 2.08 -7.63 5.33
N TRP A 83 1.21 -7.57 6.33
CA TRP A 83 1.61 -7.37 7.71
C TRP A 83 1.81 -8.74 8.35
N PRO A 84 3.06 -9.20 8.58
CA PRO A 84 3.32 -10.59 8.94
C PRO A 84 2.94 -10.90 10.38
N ASP A 85 3.20 -9.99 11.32
CA ASP A 85 2.89 -10.15 12.75
C ASP A 85 2.84 -8.78 13.44
N GLY A 86 1.91 -8.59 14.37
CA GLY A 86 1.80 -7.38 15.21
C GLY A 86 0.40 -7.15 15.75
N GLU A 87 0.25 -6.09 16.56
CA GLU A 87 -1.04 -5.70 17.12
C GLU A 87 -1.94 -5.12 16.02
N VAL A 88 -2.90 -5.93 15.61
CA VAL A 88 -3.95 -5.55 14.66
C VAL A 88 -5.28 -5.48 15.39
N HIS A 89 -6.10 -4.50 15.06
CA HIS A 89 -7.45 -4.42 15.56
C HIS A 89 -8.33 -5.51 14.89
N ALA A 90 -9.36 -5.94 15.61
CA ALA A 90 -10.37 -6.84 15.07
C ALA A 90 -11.17 -6.18 13.93
N GLU A 91 -11.27 -4.85 13.96
CA GLU A 91 -11.94 -4.04 12.95
C GLU A 91 -11.11 -3.96 11.65
N ASP A 92 -11.83 -3.83 10.55
CA ASP A 92 -11.22 -3.54 9.26
C ASP A 92 -10.91 -2.05 9.14
N TRP A 93 -9.89 -1.74 8.35
CA TRP A 93 -9.46 -0.37 8.15
C TRP A 93 -10.45 0.40 7.27
N ASP A 94 -10.86 1.56 7.75
CA ASP A 94 -11.80 2.45 7.07
C ASP A 94 -11.09 3.34 6.03
N ALA A 95 -11.15 2.91 4.77
CA ALA A 95 -10.58 3.64 3.65
C ALA A 95 -11.21 5.02 3.43
N ALA A 96 -12.52 5.14 3.63
CA ALA A 96 -13.23 6.41 3.46
C ALA A 96 -12.82 7.40 4.56
N GLY A 97 -12.78 6.93 5.80
CA GLY A 97 -12.31 7.70 6.94
C GLY A 97 -10.87 8.17 6.80
N PHE A 98 -9.97 7.36 6.21
CA PHE A 98 -8.62 7.80 5.91
C PHE A 98 -8.58 8.90 4.84
N GLN A 99 -9.33 8.74 3.76
CA GLN A 99 -9.40 9.73 2.68
C GLN A 99 -9.88 11.09 3.19
N GLU A 100 -10.84 11.10 4.11
CA GLU A 100 -11.37 12.34 4.69
C GLU A 100 -10.45 12.94 5.75
N ARG A 101 -9.92 12.13 6.68
CA ARG A 101 -9.27 12.63 7.89
C ARG A 101 -7.75 12.74 7.80
N HIS A 102 -7.10 11.96 6.94
CA HIS A 102 -5.66 11.78 6.97
C HIS A 102 -4.96 11.98 5.62
N LEU A 103 -5.72 12.03 4.52
CA LEU A 103 -5.17 12.19 3.16
C LEU A 103 -4.33 13.47 3.01
N GLN A 104 -4.74 14.57 3.66
CA GLN A 104 -4.04 15.84 3.55
C GLN A 104 -2.67 15.83 4.26
N GLY A 105 -2.61 15.27 5.48
CA GLY A 105 -1.37 15.09 6.23
C GLY A 105 -0.44 14.04 5.60
N TYR A 106 -1.02 12.97 5.06
CA TYR A 106 -0.29 11.94 4.33
C TYR A 106 0.30 12.49 3.01
N ALA A 107 -0.48 13.28 2.26
CA ALA A 107 -0.01 13.94 1.05
C ALA A 107 1.14 14.92 1.33
N ALA A 108 1.08 15.68 2.43
CA ALA A 108 2.16 16.56 2.85
C ALA A 108 3.45 15.79 3.20
N ARG A 109 3.33 14.64 3.89
CA ARG A 109 4.46 13.75 4.17
C ARG A 109 5.08 13.20 2.88
N CYS A 110 4.25 12.74 1.94
CA CYS A 110 4.72 12.28 0.62
C CYS A 110 5.44 13.38 -0.16
N ALA A 111 4.92 14.62 -0.17
CA ALA A 111 5.54 15.75 -0.88
C ALA A 111 6.92 16.10 -0.33
N ARG A 112 7.10 16.05 1.00
CA ARG A 112 8.40 16.27 1.63
C ARG A 112 9.42 15.20 1.25
N ILE A 113 9.01 13.92 1.29
CA ILE A 113 9.89 12.79 0.94
C ILE A 113 10.22 12.77 -0.55
N ALA A 114 9.26 13.10 -1.42
CA ALA A 114 9.48 13.29 -2.85
C ALA A 114 10.58 14.31 -3.13
N SER A 115 10.55 15.44 -2.42
CA SER A 115 11.57 16.49 -2.50
C SER A 115 12.93 16.00 -1.99
N GLU A 116 12.96 15.20 -0.93
CA GLU A 116 14.20 14.63 -0.36
C GLU A 116 14.82 13.56 -1.31
N LEU A 117 14.00 12.72 -1.95
CA LEU A 117 14.45 11.73 -2.93
C LEU A 117 14.93 12.40 -4.24
N ALA A 118 14.24 13.45 -4.70
CA ALA A 118 14.68 14.24 -5.85
C ALA A 118 16.03 14.93 -5.58
N ALA A 119 16.25 15.43 -4.36
CA ALA A 119 17.52 16.02 -3.95
C ALA A 119 18.67 15.00 -3.86
N ARG A 120 18.37 13.73 -3.53
CA ARG A 120 19.37 12.64 -3.45
C ARG A 120 19.68 11.98 -4.80
N ALA A 121 18.77 12.08 -5.77
CA ALA A 121 18.95 11.53 -7.12
C ALA A 121 19.70 12.47 -8.09
N GLY A 122 20.10 13.66 -7.62
CA GLY A 122 20.98 14.57 -8.36
C GLY A 122 22.45 14.36 -8.00
N TYR A 123 23.11 13.43 -8.70
CA TYR A 123 24.53 13.52 -9.05
C TYR A 123 24.69 13.12 -10.51
#